data_AF-A0AAE6KU62-F1
#
_entry.id   AF-A0AAE6KU62-F1
#
_cell.length_a   1.000
_cell.length_b   1.000
_cell.length_c   1.000
_cell.angle_alpha   90.00
_cell.angle_beta   90.00
_cell.angle_gamma   90.00
#
_symmetry.space_group_name_H-M   'P 1'
#
loop_
_entity.id
_entity.type
_entity.pdbx_description
1 polymer ?
#
loop_
_entity_poly.entity_id
_entity_poly.type
_entity_poly.pdbx_seq_one_letter_code
_entity_poly.pdbx_strand_id
1 'polypeptide(L)'
;MPREPPIVLPVSLPLLRHANPWALLLSKEEGYPLSTAALLSERYALKSDEKPFVRELLNRKRNLWVFRCDQRRFAGDFVVVDMAEPRPARRRVVVLDLKMGAPLVLGGGGAGMQLTHAQDAVNGVAARKGLIAPGTPYVLATGGKDAMLAYLRA
;
A
#
# COMPACT_ATOMS: atom_id res chain seq x y z
N MET A 1 1.53 15.97 -22.15
CA MET A 1 2.32 14.83 -21.62
C MET A 1 1.39 13.97 -20.79
N PRO A 2 1.42 12.62 -20.89
CA PRO A 2 0.63 11.78 -20.00
C PRO A 2 1.09 12.05 -18.56
N ARG A 3 0.14 12.35 -17.68
CA ARG A 3 0.38 12.53 -16.24
C ARG A 3 0.98 11.23 -15.69
N GLU A 4 1.92 11.34 -14.75
CA GLU A 4 2.43 10.15 -14.07
C GLU A 4 1.35 9.55 -13.16
N PRO A 5 1.21 8.21 -13.11
CA PRO A 5 0.24 7.59 -12.22
C PRO A 5 0.65 7.77 -10.75
N PRO A 6 -0.33 7.78 -9.83
CA PRO A 6 -0.08 8.00 -8.41
C PRO A 6 0.78 6.88 -7.84
N ILE A 7 1.72 7.21 -6.95
CA ILE A 7 2.58 6.18 -6.34
C ILE A 7 1.80 5.17 -5.49
N VAL A 8 0.62 5.53 -4.99
CA VAL A 8 -0.23 4.66 -4.16
C VAL A 8 -1.69 4.70 -4.59
N LEU A 9 -2.34 3.54 -4.57
CA LEU A 9 -3.78 3.37 -4.79
C LEU A 9 -4.45 2.70 -3.57
N PRO A 10 -5.66 3.13 -3.15
CA PRO A 10 -6.34 2.55 -2.00
C PRO A 10 -6.79 1.12 -2.30
N VAL A 11 -6.72 0.25 -1.30
CA VAL A 11 -7.21 -1.12 -1.39
C VAL A 11 -8.41 -1.30 -0.46
N SER A 12 -9.49 -1.86 -0.99
CA SER A 12 -10.67 -2.21 -0.19
C SER A 12 -11.23 -3.56 -0.61
N LEU A 13 -11.93 -4.24 0.32
CA LEU A 13 -12.54 -5.54 0.04
C LEU A 13 -13.52 -5.53 -1.15
N PRO A 14 -14.39 -4.50 -1.33
CA PRO A 14 -15.21 -4.40 -2.53
C PRO A 14 -14.39 -4.29 -3.82
N LEU A 15 -13.30 -3.51 -3.80
CA LEU A 15 -12.40 -3.35 -4.94
C LEU A 15 -11.81 -4.68 -5.40
N LEU A 16 -11.35 -5.52 -4.46
CA LEU A 16 -10.75 -6.82 -4.78
C LEU A 16 -11.69 -7.82 -5.48
N ARG A 17 -12.99 -7.53 -5.59
CA ARG A 17 -13.98 -8.32 -6.33
C ARG A 17 -14.07 -7.96 -7.82
N HIS A 18 -13.55 -6.78 -8.22
CA HIS A 18 -13.55 -6.37 -9.62
C HIS A 18 -12.47 -7.10 -10.41
N ALA A 19 -12.72 -7.29 -11.72
CA ALA A 19 -11.75 -7.92 -12.62
C ALA A 19 -10.46 -7.10 -12.77
N ASN A 20 -10.56 -5.76 -12.85
CA ASN A 20 -9.43 -4.85 -12.84
C ASN A 20 -9.67 -3.67 -11.86
N PRO A 21 -9.38 -3.85 -10.57
CA PRO A 21 -9.62 -2.83 -9.55
C PRO A 21 -8.81 -1.55 -9.79
N TRP A 22 -7.58 -1.68 -10.28
CA TRP A 22 -6.66 -0.56 -10.40
C TRP A 22 -6.99 0.33 -11.59
N ALA A 23 -7.41 -0.26 -12.73
CA ALA A 23 -7.90 0.53 -13.86
C ALA A 23 -9.14 1.35 -13.48
N LEU A 24 -10.04 0.78 -12.67
CA LEU A 24 -11.21 1.49 -12.17
C LEU A 24 -10.82 2.70 -11.31
N LEU A 25 -9.86 2.54 -10.39
CA LEU A 25 -9.36 3.62 -9.54
C LEU A 25 -8.63 4.69 -10.35
N LEU A 26 -7.74 4.29 -11.25
CA LEU A 26 -7.00 5.23 -12.12
C LEU A 26 -7.96 6.03 -13.00
N SER A 27 -9.04 5.42 -13.49
CA SER A 27 -10.03 6.17 -14.28
C SER A 27 -10.88 7.09 -13.43
N LYS A 28 -11.36 6.64 -12.25
CA LYS A 28 -12.29 7.41 -11.41
C LYS A 28 -11.63 8.46 -10.52
N GLU A 29 -10.50 8.14 -9.90
CA GLU A 29 -9.81 9.04 -8.96
C GLU A 29 -8.82 9.97 -9.68
N GLU A 30 -8.16 9.49 -10.73
CA GLU A 30 -7.08 10.22 -11.40
C GLU A 30 -7.46 10.74 -12.81
N GLY A 31 -8.64 10.37 -13.32
CA GLY A 31 -9.17 10.87 -14.58
C GLY A 31 -8.50 10.29 -15.84
N TYR A 32 -7.81 9.14 -15.73
CA TYR A 32 -7.23 8.49 -16.90
C TYR A 32 -8.32 7.92 -17.83
N PRO A 33 -8.16 8.01 -19.16
CA PRO A 33 -8.95 7.25 -20.11
C PRO A 33 -8.86 5.74 -19.81
N LEU A 34 -9.95 4.99 -19.99
CA LEU A 34 -10.00 3.56 -19.63
C LEU A 34 -8.89 2.72 -20.29
N SER A 35 -8.54 3.01 -21.55
CA SER A 35 -7.44 2.33 -22.25
C SER A 35 -6.08 2.58 -21.59
N THR A 36 -5.80 3.82 -21.20
CA THR A 36 -4.58 4.19 -20.46
C THR A 36 -4.59 3.60 -19.06
N ALA A 37 -5.74 3.66 -18.35
CA ALA A 37 -5.90 3.10 -17.02
C ALA A 37 -5.65 1.59 -16.99
N ALA A 38 -6.12 0.86 -18.01
CA ALA A 38 -5.85 -0.57 -18.17
C ALA A 38 -4.35 -0.86 -18.32
N LEU A 39 -3.64 -0.12 -19.18
CA LEU A 39 -2.19 -0.29 -19.36
C LEU A 39 -1.39 0.04 -18.07
N LEU A 40 -1.82 1.06 -17.33
CA LEU A 40 -1.18 1.48 -16.08
C LEU A 40 -1.51 0.54 -14.91
N SER A 41 -2.64 -0.16 -14.95
CA SER A 41 -3.10 -1.06 -13.88
C SER A 41 -2.14 -2.21 -13.58
N GLU A 42 -1.38 -2.67 -14.58
CA GLU A 42 -0.37 -3.72 -14.44
C GLU A 42 0.70 -3.38 -13.40
N ARG A 43 0.97 -2.09 -13.18
CA ARG A 43 1.94 -1.62 -12.18
C ARG A 43 1.51 -1.86 -10.73
N TYR A 44 0.21 -2.09 -10.51
CA TYR A 44 -0.38 -2.29 -9.19
C TYR A 44 -0.88 -3.72 -9.00
N ALA A 45 -0.73 -4.59 -10.01
CA ALA A 45 -1.20 -5.97 -9.99
C ALA A 45 -0.74 -6.68 -8.71
N LEU A 46 -1.65 -7.42 -8.10
CA LEU A 46 -1.37 -8.23 -6.92
C LEU A 46 -0.83 -9.58 -7.34
N LYS A 47 0.28 -9.98 -6.76
CA LYS A 47 0.82 -11.33 -6.84
C LYS A 47 -0.07 -12.30 -6.05
N SER A 48 0.11 -13.58 -6.31
CA SER A 48 -0.73 -14.67 -5.78
C SER A 48 -0.75 -14.74 -4.25
N ASP A 49 0.31 -14.31 -3.59
CA ASP A 49 0.50 -14.27 -2.13
C ASP A 49 0.02 -12.96 -1.48
N GLU A 50 0.14 -11.84 -2.20
CA GLU A 50 -0.30 -10.52 -1.74
C GLU A 50 -1.82 -10.41 -1.61
N LYS A 51 -2.58 -10.99 -2.56
CA LYS A 51 -4.06 -10.92 -2.55
C LYS A 51 -4.67 -11.61 -1.33
N PRO A 52 -4.28 -12.85 -0.95
CA PRO A 52 -4.68 -13.47 0.30
C PRO A 52 -4.31 -12.63 1.53
N PHE A 53 -3.09 -12.06 1.57
CA PHE A 53 -2.64 -11.21 2.68
C PHE A 53 -3.58 -10.01 2.87
N VAL A 54 -3.79 -9.20 1.84
CA VAL A 54 -4.61 -7.97 1.98
C VAL A 54 -6.07 -8.31 2.27
N ARG A 55 -6.60 -9.36 1.64
CA ARG A 55 -7.96 -9.83 1.92
C ARG A 55 -8.10 -10.23 3.38
N GLU A 56 -7.15 -10.96 3.93
CA GLU A 56 -7.17 -11.38 5.33
C GLU A 56 -7.03 -10.19 6.29
N LEU A 57 -6.05 -9.31 6.03
CA LEU A 57 -5.82 -8.10 6.81
C LEU A 57 -7.09 -7.24 6.93
N LEU A 58 -7.73 -6.94 5.80
CA LEU A 58 -8.93 -6.10 5.74
C LEU A 58 -10.18 -6.79 6.32
N ASN A 59 -10.24 -8.13 6.32
CA ASN A 59 -11.33 -8.85 6.98
C ASN A 59 -11.18 -8.83 8.51
N ARG A 60 -9.95 -8.92 9.02
CA ARG A 60 -9.69 -8.96 10.47
C ARG A 60 -9.69 -7.57 11.11
N LYS A 61 -9.21 -6.53 10.40
CA LYS A 61 -9.07 -5.17 10.95
C LYS A 61 -9.66 -4.11 10.02
N ARG A 62 -10.79 -3.54 10.44
CA ARG A 62 -11.46 -2.45 9.72
C ARG A 62 -10.81 -1.07 9.94
N ASN A 63 -10.03 -0.91 11.01
CA ASN A 63 -9.28 0.31 11.30
C ASN A 63 -7.98 0.42 10.47
N LEU A 64 -7.53 -0.66 9.83
CA LEU A 64 -6.34 -0.63 8.98
C LEU A 64 -6.73 -0.27 7.56
N TRP A 65 -6.22 0.86 7.08
CA TRP A 65 -6.36 1.29 5.70
C TRP A 65 -5.10 0.90 4.93
N VAL A 66 -5.30 0.24 3.79
CA VAL A 66 -4.21 -0.36 3.01
C VAL A 66 -4.14 0.34 1.66
N PHE A 67 -2.92 0.65 1.22
CA PHE A 67 -2.63 1.26 -0.06
C PHE A 67 -1.62 0.41 -0.80
N ARG A 68 -1.88 0.12 -2.08
CA ARG A 68 -0.97 -0.60 -2.98
C ARG A 68 -0.01 0.39 -3.61
N CYS A 69 1.29 0.13 -3.49
CA CYS A 69 2.33 0.92 -4.16
C CYS A 69 2.48 0.54 -5.65
N ASP A 70 2.98 1.48 -6.46
CA ASP A 70 3.48 1.21 -7.82
C ASP A 70 4.74 0.35 -7.73
N GLN A 71 4.66 -0.90 -8.21
CA GLN A 71 5.76 -1.87 -8.15
C GLN A 71 7.04 -1.40 -8.87
N ARG A 72 6.92 -0.48 -9.84
CA ARG A 72 8.08 0.01 -10.59
C ARG A 72 8.88 1.08 -9.84
N ARG A 73 8.38 1.56 -8.71
CA ARG A 73 8.98 2.68 -7.96
C ARG A 73 9.79 2.25 -6.73
N PHE A 74 9.96 0.96 -6.43
CA PHE A 74 10.71 0.49 -5.25
C PHE A 74 10.28 1.18 -3.94
N ALA A 75 8.96 1.27 -3.74
CA ALA A 75 8.33 1.94 -2.59
C ALA A 75 7.67 0.95 -1.63
N GLY A 76 8.10 -0.32 -1.67
CA GLY A 76 7.43 -1.45 -1.02
C GLY A 76 6.22 -1.97 -1.81
N ASP A 77 5.54 -2.96 -1.24
CA ASP A 77 4.31 -3.54 -1.78
C ASP A 77 3.08 -2.78 -1.31
N PHE A 78 3.06 -2.35 -0.04
CA PHE A 78 1.92 -1.68 0.57
C PHE A 78 2.32 -0.58 1.56
N VAL A 79 1.45 0.42 1.71
CA VAL A 79 1.41 1.29 2.89
C VAL A 79 0.17 0.95 3.70
N VAL A 80 0.33 0.73 5.00
CA VAL A 80 -0.76 0.49 5.94
C VAL A 80 -0.81 1.63 6.94
N VAL A 81 -1.99 2.23 7.08
CA VAL A 81 -2.28 3.29 8.05
C VAL A 81 -3.26 2.75 9.08
N ASP A 82 -2.89 2.84 10.36
CA ASP A 82 -3.80 2.56 11.45
C ASP A 82 -4.65 3.80 11.75
N MET A 83 -5.94 3.71 11.43
CA MET A 83 -6.92 4.78 11.61
C MET A 83 -7.57 4.77 12.99
N ALA A 84 -7.12 3.91 13.93
CA ALA A 84 -7.63 3.91 15.30
C ALA A 84 -7.33 5.23 16.04
N GLU A 85 -6.23 5.90 15.69
CA GLU A 85 -5.91 7.25 16.18
C GLU A 85 -6.60 8.32 15.31
N PRO A 86 -7.49 9.14 15.87
CA PRO A 86 -8.22 10.16 15.10
C PRO A 86 -7.31 11.26 14.54
N ARG A 87 -6.19 11.58 15.21
CA ARG A 87 -5.29 12.69 14.82
C ARG A 87 -4.33 12.24 13.71
N PRO A 88 -4.38 12.82 12.50
CA PRO A 88 -3.55 12.38 11.37
C PRO A 88 -2.04 12.37 11.65
N ALA A 89 -1.53 13.30 12.47
CA ALA A 89 -0.11 13.39 12.82
C ALA A 89 0.38 12.31 13.80
N ARG A 90 -0.53 11.52 14.40
CA ARG A 90 -0.22 10.47 15.38
C ARG A 90 -0.56 9.07 14.90
N ARG A 91 -1.12 8.94 13.69
CA ARG A 91 -1.47 7.64 13.12
C ARG A 91 -0.21 6.85 12.84
N ARG A 92 -0.27 5.55 13.16
CA ARG A 92 0.81 4.63 12.86
C ARG A 92 0.81 4.31 11.38
N VAL A 93 1.95 4.51 10.73
CA VAL A 93 2.16 4.19 9.31
C VAL A 93 3.21 3.09 9.21
N VAL A 94 2.92 2.08 8.38
CA VAL A 94 3.85 0.99 8.10
C VAL A 94 3.96 0.82 6.59
N VAL A 95 5.18 0.83 6.06
CA VAL A 95 5.46 0.45 4.68
C VAL A 95 5.94 -1.00 4.67
N LEU A 96 5.27 -1.83 3.89
CA LEU A 96 5.41 -3.28 3.88
C LEU A 96 6.08 -3.75 2.59
N ASP A 97 6.93 -4.75 2.72
CA ASP A 97 7.49 -5.54 1.62
C ASP A 97 7.28 -7.03 1.95
N LEU A 98 6.43 -7.71 1.19
CA LEU A 98 6.08 -9.10 1.45
C LEU A 98 7.11 -10.03 0.81
N LYS A 99 7.72 -10.86 1.65
CA LYS A 99 8.66 -11.89 1.24
C LYS A 99 8.17 -13.25 1.69
N MET A 100 7.88 -14.13 0.74
CA MET A 100 7.37 -15.47 1.03
C MET A 100 8.24 -16.21 2.06
N GLY A 101 7.61 -16.68 3.13
CA GLY A 101 8.27 -17.47 4.18
C GLY A 101 9.33 -16.74 5.01
N ALA A 102 9.54 -15.44 4.80
CA ALA A 102 10.60 -14.71 5.50
C ALA A 102 10.19 -14.32 6.94
N PRO A 103 11.14 -14.27 7.88
CA PRO A 103 10.90 -13.72 9.21
C PRO A 103 10.60 -12.21 9.14
N LEU A 104 9.94 -11.69 10.19
CA LEU A 104 9.71 -10.26 10.32
C LEU A 104 11.02 -9.53 10.61
N VAL A 105 11.34 -8.55 9.76
CA VAL A 105 12.44 -7.59 9.94
C VAL A 105 11.86 -6.19 9.99
N LEU A 106 12.18 -5.44 11.04
CA LEU A 106 11.77 -4.05 11.23
C LEU A 106 12.98 -3.12 11.09
N GLY A 107 12.74 -1.96 10.49
CA GLY A 107 13.79 -0.97 10.27
C GLY A 107 14.64 -1.31 9.04
N GLY A 108 15.03 -0.28 8.28
CA GLY A 108 15.68 -0.41 6.98
C GLY A 108 17.05 -1.10 6.96
N GLY A 109 17.56 -1.60 8.09
CA GLY A 109 18.88 -2.22 8.21
C GLY A 109 19.04 -3.61 7.58
N GLY A 110 17.95 -4.25 7.14
CA GLY A 110 17.96 -5.51 6.38
C GLY A 110 17.01 -5.52 5.17
N ALA A 111 16.28 -4.42 4.97
CA ALA A 111 15.41 -4.24 3.83
C ALA A 111 16.22 -3.51 2.74
N GLY A 112 16.91 -4.29 1.90
CA GLY A 112 17.70 -3.78 0.77
C GLY A 112 16.92 -2.87 -0.19
N MET A 113 17.57 -2.42 -1.27
CA MET A 113 17.18 -1.39 -2.26
C MET A 113 15.69 -1.19 -2.65
N GLN A 114 14.79 -2.11 -2.33
CA GLN A 114 13.35 -2.10 -2.61
C GLN A 114 12.50 -1.13 -1.76
N LEU A 115 13.09 -0.47 -0.74
CA LEU A 115 12.41 0.54 0.09
C LEU A 115 13.01 1.95 -0.04
N THR A 116 13.87 2.17 -1.03
CA THR A 116 14.54 3.45 -1.28
C THR A 116 13.55 4.60 -1.48
N HIS A 117 12.35 4.31 -2.01
CA HIS A 117 11.28 5.29 -2.25
C HIS A 117 10.08 5.12 -1.30
N ALA A 118 10.25 4.49 -0.14
CA ALA A 118 9.19 4.35 0.85
C ALA A 118 8.62 5.72 1.28
N GLN A 119 9.47 6.74 1.38
CA GLN A 119 9.04 8.11 1.67
C GLN A 119 8.08 8.65 0.61
N ASP A 120 8.31 8.35 -0.67
CA ASP A 120 7.46 8.83 -1.76
C ASP A 120 6.07 8.18 -1.66
N ALA A 121 5.98 6.89 -1.31
CA ALA A 121 4.69 6.24 -1.09
C ALA A 121 3.93 6.85 0.09
N VAL A 122 4.62 7.13 1.20
CA VAL A 122 4.04 7.82 2.36
C VAL A 122 3.59 9.23 2.00
N ASN A 123 4.37 9.97 1.19
CA ASN A 123 3.97 11.28 0.68
C ASN A 123 2.73 11.19 -0.21
N GLY A 124 2.61 10.14 -1.03
CA GLY A 124 1.42 9.86 -1.82
C GLY A 124 0.18 9.62 -0.95
N VAL A 125 0.32 8.97 0.20
CA VAL A 125 -0.77 8.84 1.19
C VAL A 125 -1.05 10.19 1.87
N ALA A 126 -0.03 10.94 2.27
CA ALA A 126 -0.17 12.24 2.92
C ALA A 126 -0.84 13.30 2.03
N ALA A 127 -0.68 13.20 0.70
CA ALA A 127 -1.37 14.06 -0.26
C ALA A 127 -2.90 13.86 -0.24
N ARG A 128 -3.41 12.76 0.30
CA ARG A 128 -4.84 12.51 0.47
C ARG A 128 -5.33 13.17 1.77
N LYS A 129 -6.29 14.08 1.63
CA LYS A 129 -6.80 14.91 2.74
C LYS A 129 -7.27 14.07 3.93
N GLY A 130 -6.71 14.36 5.10
CA GLY A 130 -7.16 13.80 6.38
C GLY A 130 -6.66 12.40 6.70
N LEU A 131 -5.74 11.82 5.92
CA LEU A 131 -5.15 10.50 6.19
C LEU A 131 -3.97 10.55 7.16
N ILE A 132 -2.92 11.28 6.82
CA ILE A 132 -1.73 11.45 7.67
C ILE A 132 -1.19 12.87 7.46
N ALA A 133 -0.41 13.38 8.41
CA ALA A 133 0.27 14.66 8.22
C ALA A 133 1.49 14.47 7.29
N PRO A 134 1.88 15.48 6.49
CA PRO A 134 3.18 15.46 5.81
C PRO A 134 4.32 15.22 6.80
N GLY A 135 5.29 14.39 6.44
CA GLY A 135 6.40 14.02 7.33
C GLY A 135 6.04 13.08 8.48
N THR A 136 4.85 12.48 8.48
CA THR A 136 4.48 11.44 9.47
C THR A 136 5.52 10.32 9.45
N PRO A 137 6.12 9.95 10.59
CA PRO A 137 7.09 8.86 10.65
C PRO A 137 6.42 7.54 10.31
N TYR A 138 7.17 6.66 9.66
CA TYR A 138 6.69 5.32 9.30
C TYR A 138 7.71 4.26 9.70
N VAL A 139 7.21 3.04 9.85
CA VAL A 139 8.05 1.86 10.09
C VAL A 139 8.15 1.07 8.79
N LEU A 140 9.38 0.70 8.42
CA LEU A 140 9.61 -0.30 7.38
C LEU A 140 9.48 -1.69 7.98
N ALA A 141 8.71 -2.55 7.34
CA ALA A 141 8.59 -3.95 7.74
C ALA A 141 8.68 -4.88 6.52
N THR A 142 9.55 -5.88 6.62
CA THR A 142 9.71 -6.93 5.61
C THR A 142 9.47 -8.30 6.24
N GLY A 143 8.80 -9.20 5.52
CA GLY A 143 8.50 -10.53 6.05
C GLY A 143 7.35 -11.24 5.35
N GLY A 144 7.12 -12.49 5.75
CA GLY A 144 6.05 -13.31 5.22
C GLY A 144 4.66 -12.90 5.72
N LYS A 145 3.65 -13.40 5.03
CA LYS A 145 2.22 -13.16 5.31
C LYS A 145 1.89 -13.29 6.80
N ASP A 146 2.21 -14.43 7.41
CA ASP A 146 1.77 -14.73 8.79
C ASP A 146 2.48 -13.84 9.82
N ALA A 147 3.78 -13.60 9.62
CA ALA A 147 4.56 -12.70 10.47
C ALA A 147 4.04 -11.25 10.38
N MET A 148 3.65 -10.81 9.18
CA MET A 148 3.07 -9.48 8.96
C MET A 148 1.69 -9.32 9.59
N LEU A 149 0.82 -10.32 9.44
CA LEU A 149 -0.50 -10.30 10.10
C LEU A 149 -0.34 -10.23 11.62
N ALA A 150 0.55 -11.04 12.20
CA ALA A 150 0.84 -11.00 13.63
C ALA A 150 1.38 -9.63 14.09
N TYR A 151 2.29 -9.02 13.34
CA TYR A 151 2.86 -7.69 13.64
C TYR A 151 1.83 -6.56 13.58
N LEU A 152 0.94 -6.62 12.58
CA LEU A 152 -0.19 -5.69 12.45
C LEU A 152 -1.31 -6.00 13.46
N ARG A 153 -1.11 -7.04 14.29
CA ARG A 153 -2.08 -7.56 15.28
C ARG A 153 -3.43 -7.91 14.64
N ALA A 154 -3.39 -8.30 13.36
CA ALA A 154 -4.55 -8.57 12.53
C ALA A 154 -5.08 -9.99 12.74
#